data_AF-A0A259JV74-F1
#
_entry.id   AF-A0A259JV74-F1
#
_cell.length_a   1.000
_cell.length_b   1.000
_cell.length_c   1.000
_cell.angle_alpha   90.00
_cell.angle_beta   90.00
_cell.angle_gamma   90.00
#
_symmetry.space_group_name_H-M   'P 1'
#
loop_
_entity.id
_entity.type
_entity.pdbx_description
1 polymer ?
#
loop_
_entity_poly.entity_id
_entity_poly.type
_entity_poly.pdbx_seq_one_letter_code
_entity_poly.pdbx_strand_id
1 'polypeptide(L)'
;DEIWLAARLSAKGKGRESDPRYRNLCRRLGFGLLGVSALGHVDVLVSPAAPMPRNNARRRSRLVEEHKRRQGDPVAGGGTRKPIMTAYRQQALACAAAMASAPQRPRDLKHACPDAQKILRRNVYGWFERSERGVYALTDLGRSALASWHAAAVP
;
A
#
# COMPACT_ATOMS: atom_id res chain seq x y z
N ASP A 1 10.47 30.66 17.68
CA ASP A 1 9.86 29.97 18.83
C ASP A 1 9.93 28.47 18.67
N GLU A 2 10.27 27.76 19.74
CA GLU A 2 10.29 26.30 19.77
C GLU A 2 8.95 25.75 20.23
N ILE A 3 8.47 24.70 19.57
CA ILE A 3 7.20 24.03 19.93
C ILE A 3 7.53 22.65 20.50
N TRP A 4 6.98 22.37 21.68
CA TRP A 4 7.21 21.14 22.43
C TRP A 4 5.90 20.38 22.68
N LEU A 5 5.93 19.09 22.41
CA LEU A 5 4.87 18.15 22.78
C LEU A 5 5.30 17.39 24.03
N ALA A 6 4.50 17.43 25.09
CA ALA A 6 4.71 16.62 26.29
C ALA A 6 3.72 15.45 26.30
N ALA A 7 4.23 14.23 26.45
CA ALA A 7 3.42 13.02 26.56
C ALA A 7 3.84 12.21 27.79
N ARG A 8 2.86 11.64 28.49
CA ARG A 8 3.14 10.71 29.59
C ARG A 8 3.80 9.45 29.03
N LEU A 9 4.94 9.05 29.61
CA LEU A 9 5.62 7.81 29.25
C LEU A 9 4.70 6.61 29.53
N SER A 10 4.55 5.71 28.58
CA SER A 10 3.80 4.48 28.78
C SER A 10 4.51 3.60 29.82
N ALA A 11 3.80 3.21 30.87
CA ALA A 11 4.30 2.26 31.88
C ALA A 11 4.79 0.93 31.27
N LYS A 12 4.24 0.52 30.12
CA LYS A 12 4.60 -0.71 29.39
C LYS A 12 5.58 -0.49 28.22
N GLY A 13 6.12 0.72 28.04
CA GLY A 13 7.06 1.05 26.95
C GLY A 13 6.50 1.02 25.51
N LYS A 14 5.19 0.86 25.32
CA LYS A 14 4.53 0.75 24.00
C LYS A 14 3.68 1.97 23.62
N GLY A 15 3.92 3.12 24.23
CA GLY A 15 3.19 4.34 23.90
C GLY A 15 3.70 5.01 22.62
N ARG A 16 3.02 6.07 22.19
CA ARG A 16 3.39 6.81 20.96
C ARG A 16 4.78 7.45 21.06
N GLU A 17 5.21 7.75 22.28
CA GLU A 17 6.52 8.27 22.58
C GLU A 17 7.66 7.31 22.22
N SER A 18 7.41 6.00 22.13
CA SER A 18 8.40 5.01 21.67
C SER A 18 8.27 4.65 20.19
N ASP A 19 7.17 5.03 19.53
CA ASP A 19 6.95 4.76 18.10
C ASP A 19 7.90 5.61 17.21
N PRO A 20 8.80 4.99 16.43
CA PRO A 20 9.68 5.71 15.52
C PRO A 20 8.94 6.57 14.50
N ARG A 21 7.71 6.20 14.10
CA ARG A 21 6.89 6.96 13.15
C ARG A 21 6.49 8.30 13.74
N TYR A 22 6.06 8.31 15.01
CA TYR A 22 5.66 9.51 15.72
C TYR A 22 6.87 10.44 15.97
N ARG A 23 8.00 9.88 16.41
CA ARG A 23 9.26 10.65 16.56
C ARG A 23 9.73 11.24 15.24
N ASN A 24 9.68 10.47 14.15
CA ASN A 24 10.04 10.95 12.82
C ASN A 24 9.10 12.03 12.29
N LEU A 25 7.81 12.00 12.68
CA LEU A 25 6.88 13.07 12.38
C LEU A 25 7.29 14.35 13.10
N CYS A 26 7.59 14.29 14.41
CA CYS A 26 8.07 15.44 15.17
C CYS A 26 9.32 16.07 14.54
N ARG A 27 10.31 15.25 14.13
CA ARG A 27 11.52 15.72 13.42
C ARG A 27 11.22 16.39 12.07
N ARG A 28 10.16 15.98 11.37
CA ARG A 28 9.76 16.58 10.08
C ARG A 28 9.01 17.90 10.26
N LEU A 29 8.32 18.06 11.38
CA LEU A 29 7.55 19.25 11.71
C LEU A 29 8.34 20.28 12.53
N GLY A 30 9.53 19.92 13.01
CA GLY A 30 10.33 20.79 13.87
C GLY A 30 9.82 20.84 15.32
N PHE A 31 9.15 19.79 15.77
CA PHE A 31 8.62 19.71 17.13
C PHE A 31 9.57 18.96 18.06
N GLY A 32 9.75 19.51 19.26
CA GLY A 32 10.34 18.78 20.37
C GLY A 32 9.33 17.79 20.98
N LEU A 33 9.83 16.68 21.51
CA LEU A 33 9.03 15.68 22.21
C LEU A 33 9.65 15.41 23.59
N LEU A 34 8.87 15.67 24.63
CA LEU A 34 9.19 15.36 26.02
C LEU A 34 8.38 14.16 26.49
N GLY A 35 9.05 13.24 27.18
CA GLY A 35 8.44 12.13 27.90
C GLY A 35 8.35 12.45 29.39
N VAL A 36 7.15 12.42 29.97
CA VAL A 36 6.96 12.65 31.41
C VAL A 36 6.63 11.33 32.10
N SER A 37 7.51 10.88 33.00
CA SER A 37 7.32 9.65 33.76
C SER A 37 6.23 9.80 34.83
N ALA A 38 5.68 8.69 35.31
CA ALA A 38 4.72 8.72 36.42
C ALA A 38 5.33 9.22 37.75
N LEU A 39 6.66 9.18 37.87
CA LEU A 39 7.42 9.68 39.02
C LEU A 39 7.81 11.15 38.85
N GLY A 40 7.37 11.82 37.77
CA GLY A 40 7.63 13.24 37.52
C GLY A 40 8.95 13.53 36.79
N HIS A 41 9.71 12.52 36.37
CA HIS A 41 10.92 12.72 35.57
C HIS A 41 10.58 13.12 34.14
N VAL A 42 11.34 14.05 33.55
CA VAL A 42 11.15 14.54 32.18
C VAL A 42 12.36 14.17 31.33
N ASP A 43 12.12 13.42 30.27
CA ASP A 43 13.13 13.00 29.29
C ASP A 43 12.91 13.68 27.94
N VAL A 44 13.98 14.21 27.34
CA VAL A 44 13.95 14.73 25.97
C VAL A 44 14.06 13.57 24.99
N LEU A 45 12.98 13.24 24.30
CA LEU A 45 12.93 12.13 23.34
C LEU A 45 13.30 12.57 21.91
N VAL A 46 12.91 13.79 21.54
CA VAL A 46 13.24 14.43 20.25
C VAL A 46 13.46 15.92 20.51
N SER A 47 14.56 16.48 20.02
CA SER A 47 14.77 17.95 20.02
C SER A 47 14.03 18.59 18.83
N PRO A 48 13.50 19.83 18.96
CA PRO A 48 12.92 20.58 17.83
C PRO A 48 13.90 20.74 16.66
N ALA A 49 15.20 20.86 16.95
CA ALA A 49 16.27 20.97 15.97
C ALA A 49 16.86 19.61 15.55
N ALA A 50 16.21 18.49 15.92
CA ALA A 50 16.70 17.17 15.56
C ALA A 50 16.76 16.99 14.03
N PRO A 51 17.81 16.33 13.50
CA PRO A 51 18.00 16.22 12.07
C PRO A 51 16.85 15.47 11.40
N MET A 52 16.48 15.93 10.21
CA MET A 52 15.43 15.29 9.42
C MET A 52 15.76 13.82 9.14
N PRO A 53 14.79 12.90 9.27
CA PRO A 53 14.98 11.51 8.90
C PRO A 53 15.32 11.38 7.42
N ARG A 54 16.31 10.55 7.09
CA ARG A 54 16.70 10.28 5.70
C ARG A 54 15.50 9.85 4.86
N ASN A 55 15.32 10.49 3.72
CA ASN A 55 14.27 10.14 2.77
C ASN A 55 14.65 8.87 2.01
N ASN A 56 13.70 7.94 1.87
CA ASN A 56 13.88 6.76 1.03
C ASN A 56 13.49 7.08 -0.42
N ALA A 57 14.44 7.60 -1.19
CA ALA A 57 14.23 8.01 -2.58
C ALA A 57 13.64 6.88 -3.45
N ARG A 58 14.15 5.65 -3.29
CA ARG A 58 13.65 4.48 -4.03
C ARG A 58 12.19 4.13 -3.71
N ARG A 59 11.77 4.30 -2.45
CA ARG A 59 10.35 4.12 -2.07
C ARG A 59 9.49 5.23 -2.65
N ARG A 60 9.94 6.49 -2.56
CA ARG A 60 9.24 7.64 -3.13
C ARG A 60 9.01 7.46 -4.63
N SER A 61 10.07 7.18 -5.39
CA SER A 61 9.95 6.98 -6.83
C SER A 61 9.00 5.82 -7.18
N ARG A 62 9.06 4.70 -6.44
CA ARG A 62 8.12 3.58 -6.66
C ARG A 62 6.66 3.96 -6.41
N LEU A 63 6.38 4.77 -5.38
CA LEU A 63 5.02 5.24 -5.10
C LEU A 63 4.51 6.18 -6.19
N VAL A 64 5.35 7.12 -6.63
CA VAL A 64 5.01 8.05 -7.72
C VAL A 64 4.75 7.30 -9.02
N GLU A 65 5.61 6.33 -9.37
CA GLU A 65 5.46 5.52 -10.58
C GLU A 65 4.21 4.64 -10.53
N GLU A 66 3.87 4.07 -9.37
CA GLU A 66 2.63 3.32 -9.22
C GLU A 66 1.41 4.24 -9.41
N HIS A 67 1.42 5.42 -8.78
CA HIS A 67 0.33 6.38 -8.89
C HIS A 67 0.13 6.85 -10.33
N LYS A 68 1.21 7.21 -11.04
CA LYS A 68 1.15 7.63 -12.47
C LYS A 68 0.54 6.58 -13.39
N ARG A 69 0.73 5.29 -13.09
CA ARG A 69 0.19 4.18 -13.89
C ARG A 69 -1.25 3.83 -13.51
N ARG A 70 -1.75 4.34 -12.39
CA ARG A 70 -3.10 4.06 -11.92
C ARG A 70 -4.08 4.88 -12.73
N GLN A 71 -5.10 4.22 -13.26
CA GLN A 71 -6.16 4.85 -14.05
C GLN A 71 -7.26 5.35 -13.12
N GLY A 72 -7.58 6.66 -13.18
CA GLY A 72 -8.60 7.31 -12.36
C GLY A 72 -8.30 7.38 -10.86
N ASP A 73 -9.29 7.81 -10.07
CA ASP A 73 -9.28 7.76 -8.61
C ASP A 73 -10.30 6.74 -8.08
N PRO A 74 -9.98 5.43 -8.15
CA PRO A 74 -10.93 4.36 -7.86
C PRO A 74 -11.24 4.18 -6.36
N VAL A 75 -10.65 4.97 -5.46
CA VAL A 75 -10.81 4.78 -4.02
C VAL A 75 -11.38 6.05 -3.40
N ALA A 76 -12.70 6.08 -3.23
CA ALA A 76 -13.31 7.00 -2.27
C ALA A 76 -12.69 6.73 -0.89
N GLY A 77 -12.01 7.74 -0.33
CA GLY A 77 -11.30 7.61 0.94
C GLY A 77 -12.19 7.14 2.10
N GLY A 78 -11.59 6.85 3.26
CA GLY A 78 -12.33 6.53 4.48
C GLY A 78 -12.70 5.05 4.68
N GLY A 79 -12.32 4.15 3.78
CA GLY A 79 -12.50 2.70 3.95
C GLY A 79 -11.42 2.07 4.85
N THR A 80 -11.83 1.30 5.86
CA THR A 80 -10.93 0.38 6.57
C THR A 80 -11.15 -1.05 6.09
N ARG A 81 -10.09 -1.87 6.12
CA ARG A 81 -10.10 -3.31 5.77
C ARG A 81 -10.54 -3.66 4.33
N LYS A 82 -10.76 -2.68 3.45
CA LYS A 82 -11.01 -2.92 2.02
C LYS A 82 -9.68 -2.95 1.24
N PRO A 83 -9.51 -3.85 0.26
CA PRO A 83 -8.30 -3.86 -0.56
C PRO A 83 -8.15 -2.56 -1.37
N ILE A 84 -6.98 -1.91 -1.30
CA ILE A 84 -6.71 -0.64 -2.01
C ILE A 84 -6.45 -0.89 -3.49
N MET A 85 -7.18 -0.21 -4.39
CA MET A 85 -6.92 -0.32 -5.83
C MET A 85 -5.56 0.29 -6.18
N THR A 86 -4.73 -0.50 -6.89
CA THR A 86 -3.39 -0.10 -7.36
C THR A 86 -3.29 -0.35 -8.86
N ALA A 87 -2.32 0.28 -9.54
CA ALA A 87 -2.07 0.03 -10.96
C ALA A 87 -1.83 -1.46 -11.26
N TYR A 88 -1.12 -2.16 -10.37
CA TYR A 88 -0.91 -3.61 -10.49
C TYR A 88 -2.24 -4.38 -10.41
N ARG A 89 -3.13 -4.02 -9.47
CA ARG A 89 -4.43 -4.68 -9.35
C ARG A 89 -5.32 -4.39 -10.54
N GLN A 90 -5.34 -3.15 -11.05
CA GLN A 90 -6.09 -2.81 -12.27
C GLN A 90 -5.65 -3.67 -13.46
N GLN A 91 -4.35 -3.83 -13.65
CA GLN A 91 -3.82 -4.71 -14.69
C GLN A 91 -4.13 -6.19 -14.45
N ALA A 92 -4.08 -6.66 -13.19
CA ALA A 92 -4.48 -8.02 -12.85
C ALA A 92 -5.97 -8.27 -13.12
N LEU A 93 -6.84 -7.30 -12.82
CA LEU A 93 -8.26 -7.35 -13.15
C LEU A 93 -8.50 -7.30 -14.67
N ALA A 94 -7.73 -6.51 -15.42
CA ALA A 94 -7.81 -6.51 -16.88
C ALA A 94 -7.43 -7.87 -17.47
N CYS A 95 -6.38 -8.52 -16.97
CA CYS A 95 -6.04 -9.90 -17.32
C CYS A 95 -7.17 -10.88 -16.97
N ALA A 96 -7.76 -10.73 -15.78
CA ALA A 96 -8.87 -11.57 -15.35
C ALA A 96 -10.09 -11.40 -16.26
N ALA A 97 -10.50 -10.16 -16.54
CA ALA A 97 -11.61 -9.86 -17.43
C ALA A 97 -11.42 -10.46 -18.83
N ALA A 98 -10.21 -10.35 -19.39
CA ALA A 98 -9.89 -10.92 -20.70
C ALA A 98 -9.93 -12.47 -20.74
N MET A 99 -9.71 -13.13 -19.60
CA MET A 99 -9.79 -14.59 -19.46
C MET A 99 -11.11 -15.10 -18.85
N ALA A 100 -12.12 -14.24 -18.70
CA ALA A 100 -13.39 -14.60 -18.06
C ALA A 100 -14.12 -15.72 -18.82
N SER A 101 -14.12 -15.64 -20.17
CA SER A 101 -14.78 -16.60 -21.06
C SER A 101 -13.89 -17.77 -21.46
N ALA A 102 -12.58 -17.57 -21.60
CA ALA A 102 -11.66 -18.60 -22.07
C ALA A 102 -10.23 -18.42 -21.55
N PRO A 103 -9.45 -19.51 -21.40
CA PRO A 103 -8.01 -19.43 -21.15
C PRO A 103 -7.26 -18.67 -22.26
N GLN A 104 -6.22 -17.92 -21.91
CA GLN A 104 -5.45 -17.11 -22.87
C GLN A 104 -3.95 -17.22 -22.67
N ARG A 105 -3.17 -16.90 -23.72
CA ARG A 105 -1.71 -16.81 -23.62
C ARG A 105 -1.31 -15.41 -23.17
N PRO A 106 -0.19 -15.26 -22.42
CA PRO A 106 0.28 -13.94 -21.97
C PRO A 106 0.54 -12.94 -23.11
N ARG A 107 0.88 -13.43 -24.31
CA ARG A 107 1.12 -12.58 -25.49
C ARG A 107 -0.16 -11.94 -26.01
N ASP A 108 -1.29 -12.64 -25.92
CA ASP A 108 -2.58 -12.18 -26.43
C ASP A 108 -3.18 -11.11 -25.48
N LEU A 109 -2.82 -11.17 -24.20
CA LEU A 109 -3.19 -10.20 -23.17
C LEU A 109 -2.39 -8.89 -23.22
N LYS A 110 -1.27 -8.84 -23.96
CA LYS A 110 -0.30 -7.73 -23.88
C LYS A 110 -0.89 -6.39 -24.29
N HIS A 111 -1.88 -6.38 -25.19
CA HIS A 111 -2.56 -5.17 -25.63
C HIS A 111 -3.35 -4.52 -24.48
N ALA A 112 -4.12 -5.32 -23.72
CA ALA A 112 -4.89 -4.82 -22.59
C ALA A 112 -4.03 -4.63 -21.32
N CYS A 113 -2.99 -5.46 -21.17
CA CYS A 113 -2.13 -5.48 -20.00
C CYS A 113 -0.66 -5.69 -20.39
N PRO A 114 0.15 -4.62 -20.49
CA PRO A 114 1.56 -4.71 -20.90
C PRO A 114 2.40 -5.64 -20.02
N ASP A 115 2.11 -5.71 -18.71
CA ASP A 115 2.83 -6.56 -17.74
C ASP A 115 2.18 -7.97 -17.58
N ALA A 116 1.31 -8.42 -18.51
CA ALA A 116 0.54 -9.65 -18.36
C ALA A 116 1.40 -10.87 -17.96
N GLN A 117 2.52 -11.11 -18.65
CA GLN A 117 3.42 -12.23 -18.33
C GLN A 117 3.94 -12.18 -16.88
N LYS A 118 4.30 -10.99 -16.40
CA LYS A 118 4.80 -10.79 -15.03
C LYS A 118 3.70 -10.99 -13.99
N ILE A 119 2.49 -10.53 -14.30
CA ILE A 119 1.31 -10.69 -13.43
C ILE A 119 0.95 -12.16 -13.30
N LEU A 120 0.77 -12.87 -14.41
CA LEU A 120 0.40 -14.28 -14.44
C LEU A 120 1.46 -15.18 -13.78
N ARG A 121 2.75 -14.87 -13.99
CA ARG A 121 3.84 -15.62 -13.35
C ARG A 121 3.90 -15.39 -11.84
N ARG A 122 3.74 -14.14 -11.38
CA ARG A 122 3.82 -13.82 -9.94
C ARG A 122 2.59 -14.27 -9.18
N ASN A 123 1.42 -14.24 -9.83
CA ASN A 123 0.13 -14.68 -9.32
C ASN A 123 -0.12 -14.26 -7.86
N VAL A 124 0.15 -12.98 -7.54
CA VAL A 124 0.16 -12.47 -6.15
C VAL A 124 -1.15 -12.73 -5.41
N TYR A 125 -2.26 -12.78 -6.14
CA TYR A 125 -3.60 -12.99 -5.58
C TYR A 125 -4.13 -14.42 -5.74
N GLY A 126 -3.40 -15.33 -6.40
CA GLY A 126 -3.89 -16.69 -6.67
C GLY A 126 -5.04 -16.75 -7.68
N TRP A 127 -5.22 -15.72 -8.52
CA TRP A 127 -6.33 -15.64 -9.48
C TRP A 127 -6.13 -16.47 -10.74
N PHE A 128 -4.90 -16.86 -11.02
CA PHE A 128 -4.53 -17.49 -12.29
C PHE A 128 -3.93 -18.86 -12.05
N GLU A 129 -4.13 -19.75 -13.00
CA GLU A 129 -3.50 -21.06 -13.05
C GLU A 129 -3.05 -21.39 -14.46
N ARG A 130 -2.12 -22.34 -14.60
CA ARG A 130 -1.70 -22.83 -15.91
C ARG A 130 -2.61 -23.99 -16.30
N SER A 131 -3.45 -23.78 -17.30
CA SER A 131 -4.26 -24.86 -17.87
C SER A 131 -3.42 -25.75 -18.80
N GLU A 132 -2.52 -25.13 -19.57
CA GLU A 132 -1.63 -25.81 -20.51
C GLU A 132 -0.27 -25.10 -20.59
N ARG A 133 0.65 -25.64 -21.39
CA ARG A 133 1.96 -25.03 -21.62
C ARG A 133 1.81 -23.65 -22.26
N GLY A 134 2.00 -22.61 -21.45
CA GLY A 134 1.96 -21.22 -21.89
C GLY A 134 0.55 -20.63 -22.02
N VAL A 135 -0.48 -21.37 -21.58
CA VAL A 135 -1.87 -20.92 -21.52
C VAL A 135 -2.27 -20.81 -20.04
N TYR A 136 -2.96 -19.73 -19.71
CA TYR A 136 -3.42 -19.45 -18.36
C TYR A 136 -4.94 -19.37 -18.33
N ALA A 137 -5.53 -19.83 -17.23
CA ALA A 137 -6.96 -19.74 -16.95
C ALA A 137 -7.19 -19.01 -15.61
N LEU A 138 -8.44 -18.59 -15.39
CA LEU A 138 -8.88 -18.07 -14.11
C LEU A 138 -9.26 -19.20 -13.16
N THR A 139 -8.76 -19.11 -11.93
CA THR A 139 -9.24 -19.91 -10.80
C THR A 139 -10.61 -19.40 -10.32
N ASP A 140 -11.30 -20.19 -9.51
CA ASP A 140 -12.57 -19.77 -8.89
C ASP A 140 -12.42 -18.52 -8.01
N LEU A 141 -11.25 -18.38 -7.36
CA LEU A 141 -10.90 -17.18 -6.60
C LEU A 141 -10.79 -15.95 -7.51
N GLY A 142 -10.17 -16.12 -8.69
CA GLY A 142 -10.06 -15.07 -9.70
C GLY A 142 -11.41 -14.65 -10.27
N ARG A 143 -12.29 -15.62 -10.56
CA ARG A 143 -13.68 -15.35 -11.02
C ARG A 143 -14.49 -14.60 -9.97
N SER A 144 -14.43 -15.04 -8.72
CA SER A 144 -15.13 -14.41 -7.59
C SER A 144 -14.64 -12.98 -7.36
N ALA A 145 -13.31 -12.77 -7.41
CA ALA A 145 -12.73 -11.44 -7.28
C ALA A 145 -13.19 -10.51 -8.40
N LEU A 146 -13.15 -10.97 -9.66
CA LEU A 146 -13.61 -10.19 -10.80
C LEU A 146 -15.07 -9.76 -10.65
N ALA A 147 -15.96 -10.69 -10.26
CA ALA A 147 -17.37 -10.39 -10.01
C ALA A 147 -17.58 -9.35 -8.89
N SER A 148 -16.87 -9.50 -7.77
CA SER A 148 -16.95 -8.56 -6.64
C SER A 148 -16.54 -7.13 -7.02
N TRP A 149 -15.52 -6.98 -7.87
CA TRP A 149 -15.07 -5.66 -8.31
C TRP A 149 -15.96 -5.03 -9.38
N HIS A 150 -16.56 -5.82 -10.28
CA HIS A 150 -17.57 -5.30 -11.20
C HIS A 150 -18.80 -4.78 -10.43
N ALA A 151 -19.28 -5.53 -9.43
CA ALA A 151 -20.40 -5.10 -8.60
C ALA A 151 -20.11 -3.80 -7.82
N ALA A 152 -18.86 -3.57 -7.42
CA ALA A 152 -18.46 -2.35 -6.70
C ALA A 152 -18.23 -1.12 -7.62
N ALA A 153 -18.09 -1.34 -8.94
CA ALA A 153 -17.83 -0.27 -9.92
C ALA A 153 -19.10 0.30 -10.57
N VAL A 154 -20.24 -0.37 -10.41
CA VAL A 154 -21.55 0.14 -10.82
C VAL A 154 -22.10 0.98 -9.66
N PRO A 155 -22.32 2.30 -9.85
CA PRO A 155 -22.94 3.14 -8.82
C PRO A 155 -24.41 2.76 -8.57
#